data_AF-A0A2N1UZ69-F1
#
_entry.id   AF-A0A2N1UZ69-F1
#
_cell.length_a   1.000
_cell.length_b   1.000
_cell.length_c   1.000
_cell.angle_alpha   90.00
_cell.angle_beta   90.00
_cell.angle_gamma   90.00
#
_symmetry.space_group_name_H-M   'P 1'
#
loop_
_entity.id
_entity.type
_entity.pdbx_description
1 polymer ?
#
loop_
_entity_poly.entity_id
_entity_poly.type
_entity_poly.pdbx_seq_one_letter_code
_entity_poly.pdbx_strand_id
1 'polypeptide(L)'
;MKIYALVLVLIFAGIIGLYVWLGNMGGGEQLQQDKLLASELQGQQALDQKRPDLALKYFDKALGALNNTPESPLRGKLQSSRGEALRALGRCEEARQAWAEACRLGQSGACKLSCP
;
A
#
# COMPACT_ATOMS: atom_id res chain seq x y z
N MET A 1 39.87 -14.50 -36.75
CA MET A 1 39.17 -13.20 -36.60
C MET A 1 37.65 -13.32 -36.51
N LYS A 2 36.97 -14.16 -37.32
CA LYS A 2 35.50 -14.31 -37.29
C LYS A 2 34.91 -14.91 -35.99
N ILE A 3 35.65 -15.78 -35.30
CA ILE A 3 35.20 -16.43 -34.06
C ILE A 3 35.09 -15.43 -32.91
N TYR A 4 36.03 -14.49 -32.79
CA TYR A 4 36.00 -13.45 -31.74
C TYR A 4 34.81 -12.50 -31.90
N ALA A 5 34.45 -12.15 -33.13
CA ALA A 5 33.28 -11.32 -33.40
C ALA A 5 31.97 -12.02 -32.98
N LEU A 6 31.87 -13.34 -33.19
CA LEU A 6 30.70 -14.13 -32.85
C LEU A 6 30.55 -14.29 -31.33
N VAL A 7 31.67 -14.50 -30.62
CA VAL A 7 31.71 -14.56 -29.15
C VAL A 7 31.30 -13.23 -28.52
N LEU A 8 31.80 -12.10 -29.03
CA LEU A 8 31.42 -10.77 -28.54
C LEU A 8 29.92 -10.52 -28.70
N VAL A 9 29.34 -10.83 -29.86
CA VAL A 9 27.90 -10.64 -30.11
C VAL A 9 27.05 -11.46 -29.14
N LEU A 10 27.44 -12.70 -28.83
CA LEU A 10 26.73 -13.54 -27.87
C LEU A 10 26.84 -13.02 -26.43
N ILE A 11 28.00 -12.50 -26.03
CA ILE A 11 28.17 -11.87 -24.72
C ILE A 11 27.29 -10.62 -24.61
N PHE A 12 27.29 -9.75 -25.62
CA PHE A 12 26.44 -8.56 -25.63
C PHE A 12 24.95 -8.92 -25.62
N ALA A 13 24.52 -9.91 -26.41
CA ALA A 13 23.14 -10.38 -26.40
C ALA A 13 22.73 -10.98 -25.05
N GLY A 14 23.61 -11.74 -24.40
CA GLY A 14 23.39 -12.31 -23.07
C GLY A 14 23.30 -11.24 -21.98
N ILE A 15 24.16 -10.23 -22.02
CA ILE A 15 24.14 -9.10 -21.07
C ILE A 15 22.85 -8.27 -21.25
N ILE A 16 22.45 -7.98 -22.49
CA ILE A 16 21.20 -7.25 -22.76
C ILE A 16 19.99 -8.04 -22.27
N GLY A 17 19.93 -9.35 -22.53
CA GLY A 17 18.88 -10.22 -22.01
C GLY A 17 18.84 -10.25 -20.48
N LEU A 18 20.01 -10.30 -19.82
CA LEU A 18 20.14 -10.25 -18.37
C LEU A 18 19.65 -8.92 -17.78
N TYR A 19 19.99 -7.79 -18.42
CA TYR A 19 19.52 -6.45 -17.99
C TYR A 19 18.00 -6.29 -18.12
N VAL A 20 17.41 -6.77 -19.21
CA VAL A 20 15.95 -6.74 -19.41
C VAL A 20 15.24 -7.64 -18.39
N TRP A 21 15.78 -8.82 -18.12
CA TRP A 21 15.23 -9.75 -17.14
C TRP A 21 15.34 -9.23 -15.69
N LEU A 22 16.47 -8.63 -15.32
CA LEU A 22 16.67 -7.96 -14.02
C LEU A 22 15.74 -6.75 -13.85
N GLY A 23 15.53 -5.95 -14.91
CA GLY A 23 14.62 -4.79 -14.87
C GLY A 23 13.15 -5.16 -14.67
N ASN A 24 12.74 -6.36 -15.12
CA ASN A 24 11.35 -6.81 -15.04
C ASN A 24 10.96 -7.44 -13.68
N MET A 25 11.92 -7.78 -12.81
CA MET A 25 11.63 -8.47 -11.54
C MET A 25 11.41 -7.56 -10.32
N GLY A 26 11.69 -6.25 -10.38
CA GLY A 26 11.70 -5.39 -9.18
C GLY A 26 10.71 -4.22 -9.12
N GLY A 27 10.17 -3.74 -10.26
CA GLY A 27 9.60 -2.39 -10.31
C GLY A 27 8.10 -2.24 -10.00
N GLY A 28 7.29 -3.27 -10.27
CA GLY A 28 5.82 -3.13 -10.21
C GLY A 28 5.26 -3.09 -8.78
N GLU A 29 5.86 -3.83 -7.85
CA GLU A 29 5.35 -3.97 -6.49
C GLU A 29 5.73 -2.77 -5.60
N GLN A 30 6.93 -2.21 -5.78
CA GLN A 30 7.39 -1.02 -5.05
C GLN A 30 6.59 0.23 -5.43
N LEU A 31 6.34 0.44 -6.73
CA LEU A 31 5.59 1.62 -7.20
C LEU A 31 4.16 1.67 -6.63
N GLN A 32 3.55 0.50 -6.47
CA GLN A 32 2.20 0.38 -5.90
C GLN A 32 2.21 0.65 -4.39
N GLN A 33 3.23 0.17 -3.67
CA GLN A 33 3.41 0.42 -2.23
C GLN A 33 3.69 1.89 -1.94
N ASP A 34 4.54 2.56 -2.72
CA ASP A 34 4.84 3.99 -2.58
C ASP A 34 3.59 4.84 -2.72
N LYS A 35 2.71 4.50 -3.67
CA LYS A 35 1.43 5.19 -3.89
C LYS A 35 0.46 5.01 -2.72
N LEU A 36 0.46 3.83 -2.10
CA LEU A 36 -0.35 3.54 -0.92
C LEU A 36 0.16 4.32 0.30
N LEU A 37 1.47 4.35 0.49
CA LEU A 37 2.11 5.12 1.56
C LEU A 37 1.83 6.62 1.41
N ALA A 38 1.90 7.15 0.19
CA ALA A 38 1.54 8.54 -0.10
C ALA A 38 0.06 8.84 0.24
N SER A 39 -0.84 7.91 -0.08
CA SER A 39 -2.26 8.05 0.24
C SER A 39 -2.52 8.00 1.75
N GLU A 40 -1.75 7.20 2.49
CA GLU A 40 -1.79 7.17 3.96
C GLU A 40 -1.39 8.52 4.55
N LEU A 41 -0.24 9.06 4.11
CA LEU A 41 0.25 10.36 4.59
C LEU A 41 -0.74 11.48 4.30
N GLN A 42 -1.34 11.49 3.10
CA GLN A 42 -2.39 12.45 2.74
C GLN A 42 -3.63 12.33 3.63
N GLY A 43 -4.04 11.09 3.95
CA GLY A 43 -5.16 10.85 4.86
C GLY A 43 -4.87 11.35 6.27
N GLN A 44 -3.65 11.12 6.78
CA GLN A 44 -3.25 11.58 8.10
C GLN A 44 -3.15 13.11 8.18
N GLN A 45 -2.57 13.74 7.16
CA GLN A 45 -2.55 15.20 7.05
C GLN A 45 -3.97 15.79 6.97
N ALA A 46 -4.92 15.10 6.33
CA ALA A 46 -6.31 15.52 6.29
C ALA A 46 -7.00 15.42 7.67
N LEU A 47 -6.65 14.42 8.49
CA LEU A 47 -7.10 14.33 9.88
C LEU A 47 -6.55 15.50 10.71
N ASP A 48 -5.28 15.86 10.54
CA ASP A 48 -4.66 17.00 11.21
C ASP A 48 -5.34 18.33 10.84
N GLN A 49 -5.79 18.46 9.59
CA GLN A 49 -6.58 19.60 9.10
C GLN A 49 -8.04 19.59 9.59
N LYS A 50 -8.42 18.65 10.46
CA LYS A 50 -9.81 18.43 10.90
C LYS A 50 -10.79 18.19 9.74
N ARG A 51 -10.31 17.56 8.66
CA ARG A 51 -11.12 17.14 7.50
C ARG A 51 -11.18 15.62 7.42
N PRO A 52 -11.85 14.96 8.39
CA PRO A 52 -11.92 13.50 8.44
C PRO A 52 -12.75 12.89 7.29
N ASP A 53 -13.62 13.68 6.66
CA ASP A 53 -14.33 13.35 5.43
C ASP A 53 -13.37 13.11 4.26
N LEU A 54 -12.40 14.02 4.09
CA LEU A 54 -11.40 13.92 3.04
C LEU A 54 -10.39 12.81 3.35
N ALA A 55 -10.00 12.66 4.62
CA ALA A 55 -9.14 11.56 5.07
C ALA A 55 -9.75 10.20 4.72
N LEU A 56 -11.04 10.02 5.01
CA LEU A 56 -11.77 8.78 4.69
C LEU A 56 -11.71 8.46 3.20
N LYS A 57 -11.88 9.46 2.33
CA LYS A 57 -11.81 9.27 0.87
C LYS A 57 -10.43 8.79 0.40
N TYR A 58 -9.35 9.29 1.01
CA TYR A 58 -7.99 8.83 0.69
C TYR A 58 -7.77 7.38 1.15
N PHE A 59 -8.19 7.03 2.36
CA PHE A 59 -8.07 5.67 2.87
C PHE A 59 -8.91 4.67 2.08
N ASP A 60 -10.15 5.01 1.72
CA ASP A 60 -11.02 4.15 0.89
C ASP A 60 -10.42 3.90 -0.49
N LYS A 61 -9.82 4.91 -1.11
CA LYS A 61 -9.12 4.77 -2.39
C LYS A 61 -7.91 3.85 -2.27
N ALA A 62 -7.13 3.99 -1.19
CA ALA A 62 -5.97 3.14 -0.93
C ALA A 62 -6.39 1.68 -0.68
N LEU A 63 -7.46 1.46 0.09
CA LEU A 63 -8.03 0.13 0.32
C LEU A 63 -8.54 -0.51 -0.98
N GLY A 64 -9.16 0.27 -1.88
CA GLY A 64 -9.60 -0.21 -3.18
C GLY A 64 -8.43 -0.71 -4.06
N ALA A 65 -7.25 -0.08 -3.96
CA ALA A 65 -6.04 -0.57 -4.64
C ALA A 65 -5.49 -1.87 -4.03
N LEU A 66 -5.80 -2.16 -2.77
CA LEU A 66 -5.43 -3.39 -2.04
C LEU A 66 -6.49 -4.50 -2.14
N ASN A 67 -7.48 -4.37 -3.03
CA ASN A 67 -8.50 -5.41 -3.22
C ASN A 67 -7.90 -6.76 -3.64
N ASN A 68 -6.80 -6.75 -4.39
CA ASN A 68 -6.12 -7.96 -4.85
C ASN A 68 -5.18 -8.56 -3.80
N THR A 69 -4.91 -7.85 -2.69
CA THR A 69 -3.97 -8.25 -1.63
C THR A 69 -4.62 -8.12 -0.25
N PRO A 70 -5.61 -8.98 0.06
CA PRO A 70 -6.43 -8.86 1.26
C PRO A 70 -5.66 -9.06 2.57
N GLU A 71 -4.53 -9.77 2.55
CA GLU A 71 -3.73 -10.08 3.76
C GLU A 71 -2.52 -9.15 3.93
N SER A 72 -2.47 -8.03 3.21
CA SER A 72 -1.36 -7.10 3.34
C SER A 72 -1.35 -6.41 4.71
N PRO A 73 -0.21 -6.36 5.42
CA PRO A 73 -0.07 -5.55 6.64
C PRO A 73 -0.43 -4.07 6.45
N LEU A 74 -0.22 -3.56 5.23
CA LEU A 74 -0.60 -2.19 4.85
C LEU A 74 -2.12 -2.00 4.89
N ARG A 75 -2.89 -3.01 4.51
CA ARG A 75 -4.36 -2.99 4.59
C ARG A 75 -4.81 -2.87 6.04
N GLY A 76 -4.16 -3.60 6.95
CA GLY A 76 -4.43 -3.49 8.39
C GLY A 76 -4.19 -2.07 8.90
N LYS A 77 -3.06 -1.45 8.53
CA LYS A 77 -2.74 -0.06 8.89
C LYS A 77 -3.78 0.93 8.35
N LEU A 78 -4.14 0.82 7.07
CA LEU A 78 -5.16 1.66 6.43
C LEU A 78 -6.53 1.50 7.06
N GLN A 79 -6.95 0.29 7.42
CA GLN A 79 -8.20 0.05 8.13
C GLN A 79 -8.20 0.69 9.52
N SER A 80 -7.06 0.69 10.22
CA SER A 80 -6.91 1.39 11.50
C SER A 80 -7.12 2.90 11.33
N SER A 81 -6.44 3.51 10.36
CA SER A 81 -6.57 4.95 10.06
C SER A 81 -7.96 5.31 9.55
N ARG A 82 -8.60 4.42 8.78
CA ARG A 82 -10.00 4.55 8.37
C ARG A 82 -10.93 4.60 9.57
N GLY A 83 -10.73 3.72 10.56
CA GLY A 83 -11.49 3.71 11.79
C GLY A 83 -11.31 5.00 12.61
N GLU A 84 -10.10 5.56 12.65
CA GLU A 84 -9.86 6.88 13.26
C GLU A 84 -10.60 8.01 12.55
N ALA A 85 -10.61 8.02 11.22
CA ALA A 85 -11.36 9.00 10.43
C ALA A 85 -12.88 8.87 10.68
N LEU A 86 -13.40 7.64 10.72
CA LEU A 86 -14.81 7.37 11.01
C LEU A 86 -15.19 7.78 12.44
N ARG A 87 -14.32 7.54 13.42
CA ARG A 87 -14.49 8.02 14.79
C ARG A 87 -14.56 9.55 14.82
N ALA A 88 -13.68 10.24 14.11
CA ALA A 88 -13.69 11.69 14.02
C ALA A 88 -14.95 12.24 13.32
N LEU A 89 -15.60 11.46 12.46
CA LEU A 89 -16.91 11.75 11.87
C LEU A 89 -18.11 11.38 12.76
N GLY A 90 -17.89 10.80 13.94
CA GLY A 90 -18.96 10.31 14.81
C GLY A 90 -19.61 8.99 14.34
N ARG A 91 -19.05 8.34 13.32
CA ARG A 91 -19.53 7.06 12.76
C ARG A 91 -18.92 5.89 13.53
N CYS A 92 -19.24 5.80 14.81
CA CYS A 92 -18.62 4.85 15.74
C CYS A 92 -18.77 3.38 15.33
N GLU A 93 -19.92 2.99 14.80
CA GLU A 93 -20.17 1.59 14.49
C GLU A 93 -19.33 1.10 13.31
N GLU A 94 -19.15 1.96 12.31
CA GLU A 94 -18.28 1.68 11.18
C GLU A 94 -16.79 1.76 11.56
N ALA A 95 -16.43 2.66 12.49
CA ALA A 95 -15.08 2.70 13.04
C ALA A 95 -14.72 1.39 13.74
N ARG A 96 -15.65 0.84 14.53
CA ARG A 96 -15.47 -0.44 15.23
C ARG A 96 -15.29 -1.60 14.25
N GLN A 97 -16.05 -1.63 13.16
CA GLN A 97 -15.87 -2.63 12.09
C GLN A 97 -14.50 -2.49 11.42
N ALA A 98 -14.05 -1.27 11.14
CA ALA A 98 -12.74 -1.02 10.53
C ALA A 98 -11.59 -1.45 11.45
N TRP A 99 -11.66 -1.14 12.75
CA TRP A 99 -10.66 -1.58 13.71
C TRP A 99 -10.67 -3.10 13.94
N ALA A 100 -11.83 -3.74 13.90
CA ALA A 100 -11.93 -5.20 13.98
C ALA A 100 -11.24 -5.87 12.80
N GLU A 101 -11.44 -5.36 11.58
CA GLU A 101 -10.74 -5.88 10.39
C GLU A 101 -9.23 -5.57 10.45
N ALA A 102 -8.84 -4.39 10.92
CA ALA A 102 -7.43 -4.06 11.16
C ALA A 102 -6.78 -5.04 12.14
N CYS A 103 -7.48 -5.36 13.23
CA CYS A 103 -7.05 -6.33 14.24
C CYS A 103 -6.86 -7.73 13.64
N ARG A 104 -7.80 -8.18 12.80
CA ARG A 104 -7.71 -9.47 12.08
C ARG A 104 -6.48 -9.54 11.17
N LEU A 105 -6.09 -8.40 10.58
CA LEU A 105 -4.91 -8.24 9.72
C LEU A 105 -3.59 -8.02 10.48
N GLY A 106 -3.60 -8.18 11.81
CA GLY A 106 -2.40 -8.12 12.64
C GLY A 106 -2.08 -6.74 13.24
N GLN A 107 -2.94 -5.73 13.06
CA GLN A 107 -2.81 -4.46 13.78
C GLN A 107 -3.31 -4.59 15.22
N SER A 108 -2.43 -5.09 16.09
CA SER A 108 -2.69 -5.24 17.52
C SER A 108 -3.01 -3.93 18.24
N GLY A 109 -2.55 -2.79 17.71
CA GLY A 109 -2.93 -1.46 18.20
C GLY A 109 -4.41 -1.13 17.97
N ALA A 110 -4.97 -1.56 16.84
CA ALA A 110 -6.37 -1.31 16.49
C ALA A 110 -7.34 -2.13 17.36
N CYS A 111 -6.93 -3.30 17.83
CA CYS A 111 -7.75 -4.16 18.71
C CYS A 111 -8.14 -3.50 20.03
N LYS A 112 -7.39 -2.47 20.47
CA LYS A 112 -7.63 -1.75 21.74
C LYS A 112 -8.46 -0.48 21.56
N LEU A 113 -8.74 -0.09 20.31
CA LEU A 113 -9.48 1.13 20.02
C LEU A 113 -10.98 0.89 20.21
N SER A 114 -11.59 1.75 21.01
CA SER A 114 -13.03 1.82 21.21
C SER A 114 -13.54 3.22 20.89
N CYS A 115 -14.75 3.30 20.35
CA CYS A 115 -15.47 4.56 20.21
C CYS A 115 -16.25 4.80 21.50
N PRO A 116 -16.15 5.99 22.12
CA PRO A 116 -16.94 6.34 23.29
C PRO A 116 -18.42 6.54 22.98
#